data_AF-A0AAE2YB43-F1
#
_entry.id   AF-A0AAE2YB43-F1
#
_cell.length_a   1.000
_cell.length_b   1.000
_cell.length_c   1.000
_cell.angle_alpha   90.00
_cell.angle_beta   90.00
_cell.angle_gamma   90.00
#
_symmetry.space_group_name_H-M   'P 1'
#
loop_
_entity.id
_entity.type
_entity.pdbx_description
1 polymer ?
#
loop_
_entity_poly.entity_id
_entity_poly.type
_entity_poly.pdbx_seq_one_letter_code
_entity_poly.pdbx_strand_id
1 'polypeptide(L)'
;MSIYRKREDMTESQKEAYSKLERKVIEQGEVIQEQSLRIKELESLVEQRENELAHLKRTYELEIQKLGELLNQLKSQSEDQINKIRDLERKMKDESDNHKYREEDLTFKIRNLEKRITELENQAREKDQIINELNQQLDVSGAKISDLEKTIKDKDSKLASIESLIMEDVNYKPYFIVKKYGSSNIQDIKKTLGLQEGTVRRIVLELEKKGLVRVEGDHIRLV
;
A
#
# COMPACT_ATOMS: atom_id res chain seq x y z
N MET A 1 -56.06 91.80 -78.85
CA MET A 1 -56.14 92.96 -79.79
C MET A 1 -55.73 94.32 -79.19
N SER A 2 -55.49 94.47 -77.88
CA SER A 2 -55.11 95.77 -77.26
C SER A 2 -53.61 96.13 -77.38
N ILE A 3 -52.72 95.14 -77.53
CA ILE A 3 -51.26 95.37 -77.51
C ILE A 3 -50.73 95.90 -78.85
N TYR A 4 -51.32 95.49 -79.98
CA TYR A 4 -50.87 95.89 -81.31
C TYR A 4 -51.17 97.37 -81.63
N ARG A 5 -52.26 97.94 -81.11
CA ARG A 5 -52.57 99.39 -81.29
C ARG A 5 -51.61 100.33 -80.55
N LYS A 6 -50.87 99.85 -79.54
CA LYS A 6 -49.93 100.66 -78.76
C LYS A 6 -48.53 100.76 -79.37
N ARG A 7 -48.22 99.94 -80.39
CA ARG A 7 -46.89 99.89 -81.05
C ARG A 7 -46.71 100.93 -82.15
N GLU A 8 -47.80 101.42 -82.74
CA GLU A 8 -47.79 102.42 -83.82
C GLU A 8 -47.51 103.84 -83.30
N ASP A 9 -47.89 104.18 -82.06
CA ASP A 9 -47.70 105.50 -81.42
C ASP A 9 -46.34 105.69 -80.71
N MET A 10 -45.41 104.73 -80.84
CA MET A 10 -44.10 104.77 -80.14
C MET A 10 -42.98 105.39 -81.00
N THR A 11 -42.09 106.17 -80.38
CA THR A 11 -40.87 106.69 -81.03
C THR A 11 -39.86 105.57 -81.33
N GLU A 12 -38.96 105.75 -82.30
CA GLU A 12 -37.93 104.76 -82.69
C GLU A 12 -37.15 104.21 -81.48
N SER A 13 -36.75 105.09 -80.55
CA SER A 13 -36.04 104.72 -79.31
C SER A 13 -36.89 103.86 -78.35
N GLN A 14 -38.20 104.10 -78.30
CA GLN A 14 -39.13 103.30 -77.48
C GLN A 14 -39.33 101.90 -78.08
N LYS A 15 -39.39 101.78 -79.41
CA LYS A 15 -39.45 100.48 -80.11
C LYS A 15 -38.17 99.66 -79.86
N GLU A 16 -36.99 100.30 -79.92
CA GLU A 16 -35.72 99.62 -79.65
C GLU A 16 -35.60 99.16 -78.19
N ALA A 17 -36.00 99.99 -77.22
CA ALA A 17 -36.05 99.63 -75.81
C ALA A 17 -37.03 98.47 -75.55
N TYR A 18 -38.19 98.48 -76.19
CA TYR A 18 -39.18 97.39 -76.10
C TYR A 18 -38.61 96.08 -76.67
N SER A 19 -37.93 96.10 -77.82
CA SER A 19 -37.30 94.91 -78.39
C SER A 19 -36.13 94.37 -77.56
N LYS A 20 -35.42 95.22 -76.80
CA LYS A 20 -34.41 94.77 -75.82
C LYS A 20 -35.06 94.12 -74.60
N LEU A 21 -36.18 94.66 -74.12
CA LEU A 21 -36.96 94.07 -73.03
C LEU A 21 -37.58 92.73 -73.44
N GLU A 22 -38.15 92.63 -74.65
CA GLU A 22 -38.73 91.41 -75.19
C GLU A 22 -37.69 90.29 -75.30
N ARG A 23 -36.48 90.59 -75.79
CA ARG A 23 -35.36 89.63 -75.77
C ARG A 23 -34.98 89.18 -74.37
N LYS A 24 -34.85 90.11 -73.42
CA LYS A 24 -34.55 89.77 -72.01
C LYS A 24 -35.63 88.88 -71.38
N VAL A 25 -36.90 89.11 -71.69
CA VAL A 25 -38.01 88.28 -71.20
C VAL A 25 -37.93 86.87 -71.77
N ILE A 26 -37.57 86.72 -73.05
CA ILE A 26 -37.37 85.41 -73.68
C ILE A 26 -36.17 84.68 -73.06
N GLU A 27 -35.02 85.35 -72.94
CA GLU A 27 -33.81 84.79 -72.31
C GLU A 27 -34.07 84.37 -70.87
N GLN A 28 -34.79 85.19 -70.09
CA GLN A 28 -35.20 84.83 -68.73
C GLN A 28 -36.17 83.65 -68.71
N GLY A 29 -37.07 83.54 -69.69
CA GLY A 29 -37.97 82.41 -69.85
C GLY A 29 -37.21 81.10 -70.10
N GLU A 30 -36.20 81.12 -70.97
CA GLU A 30 -35.33 79.97 -71.25
C GLU A 30 -34.54 79.54 -70.00
N VAL A 31 -33.94 80.50 -69.28
CA VAL A 31 -33.24 80.22 -68.01
C VAL A 31 -34.18 79.62 -66.97
N ILE A 32 -35.41 80.13 -66.84
CA ILE A 32 -36.40 79.57 -65.91
C ILE A 32 -36.77 78.13 -66.29
N GLN A 33 -36.90 77.83 -67.59
CA GLN A 33 -37.19 76.47 -68.06
C GLN A 33 -36.04 75.51 -67.74
N GLU A 34 -34.80 75.92 -68.01
CA GLU A 34 -33.60 75.13 -67.70
C GLU A 34 -33.49 74.87 -66.19
N GLN A 35 -33.70 75.91 -65.37
CA GLN A 35 -33.73 75.78 -63.92
C GLN A 35 -34.86 74.86 -63.44
N SER A 36 -36.04 74.93 -64.05
CA SER A 36 -37.17 74.06 -63.71
C SER A 36 -36.88 72.59 -64.02
N LEU A 37 -36.22 72.29 -65.15
CA LEU A 37 -35.75 70.94 -65.46
C LEU A 37 -34.70 70.46 -64.45
N ARG A 38 -33.74 71.33 -64.11
CA ARG A 38 -32.70 71.00 -63.14
C ARG A 38 -33.25 70.73 -61.74
N ILE A 39 -34.27 71.49 -61.32
CA ILE A 39 -34.95 71.25 -60.03
C ILE A 39 -35.59 69.86 -60.02
N LYS A 40 -36.30 69.47 -61.08
CA LYS A 40 -36.91 68.13 -61.17
C LYS A 40 -35.89 67.00 -61.11
N GLU A 41 -34.75 67.15 -61.77
CA GLU A 41 -33.64 66.19 -61.69
C GLU A 41 -33.10 66.07 -60.25
N LEU A 42 -32.90 67.21 -59.58
CA LEU A 42 -32.41 67.23 -58.22
C LEU A 42 -33.43 66.64 -57.24
N GLU A 43 -34.73 66.89 -57.41
CA GLU A 43 -35.81 66.29 -56.63
C GLU A 43 -35.79 64.76 -56.77
N SER A 44 -35.69 64.24 -58.00
CA SER A 44 -35.60 62.80 -58.24
C SER A 44 -34.34 62.19 -57.62
N LEU A 45 -33.20 62.90 -57.67
CA LEU A 45 -31.97 62.43 -57.05
C LEU A 45 -32.06 62.42 -55.53
N VAL A 46 -32.68 63.43 -54.92
CA VAL A 46 -32.91 63.48 -53.46
C VAL A 46 -33.80 62.32 -53.04
N GLU A 47 -34.91 62.08 -53.73
CA GLU A 47 -35.80 60.95 -53.44
C GLU A 47 -35.07 59.61 -53.54
N GLN A 48 -34.22 59.41 -54.56
CA GLN A 48 -33.39 58.21 -54.67
C GLN A 48 -32.44 58.06 -53.47
N ARG A 49 -31.77 59.14 -53.06
CA ARG A 49 -30.83 59.11 -51.92
C ARG A 49 -31.53 58.87 -50.59
N GLU A 50 -32.73 59.41 -50.39
CA GLU A 50 -33.54 59.16 -49.20
C GLU A 50 -33.93 57.67 -49.11
N ASN A 51 -34.32 57.07 -50.24
CA ASN A 51 -34.63 55.64 -50.32
C ASN A 51 -33.41 54.75 -50.04
N GLU A 52 -32.25 55.08 -50.63
CA GLU A 52 -30.97 54.39 -50.36
C GLU A 52 -30.59 54.46 -48.88
N LEU A 53 -30.71 55.65 -48.27
CA LEU A 53 -30.38 55.87 -46.87
C LEU A 53 -31.34 55.12 -45.93
N ALA A 54 -32.64 55.10 -46.25
CA ALA A 54 -33.64 54.34 -45.49
C ALA A 54 -33.35 52.83 -45.54
N HIS A 55 -33.00 52.31 -46.71
CA HIS A 55 -32.67 50.89 -46.88
C HIS A 55 -31.39 50.52 -46.13
N LEU A 56 -30.36 51.37 -46.20
CA LEU A 56 -29.10 51.16 -45.49
C LEU A 56 -29.29 51.19 -43.98
N LYS A 57 -30.07 52.16 -43.47
CA LYS A 57 -30.41 52.26 -42.05
C LYS A 57 -31.09 51.00 -41.54
N ARG A 58 -32.10 50.51 -42.26
CA ARG A 58 -32.81 49.26 -41.91
C ARG A 58 -31.88 48.04 -41.91
N THR A 59 -30.93 48.00 -42.83
CA THR A 59 -29.97 46.90 -42.92
C THR A 59 -29.04 46.89 -41.71
N TYR A 60 -28.48 48.03 -41.33
CA TYR A 60 -27.65 48.15 -40.14
C TYR A 60 -28.42 47.89 -38.84
N GLU A 61 -29.69 48.32 -38.73
CA GLU A 61 -30.54 48.01 -37.57
C GLU A 61 -30.71 46.49 -37.39
N LEU A 62 -30.93 45.74 -38.48
CA LEU A 62 -31.03 44.28 -38.44
C LEU A 62 -29.70 43.62 -38.08
N GLU A 63 -28.58 44.14 -38.56
CA GLU A 63 -27.25 43.61 -38.25
C GLU A 63 -26.90 43.84 -36.78
N ILE A 64 -27.17 45.04 -36.25
CA ILE A 64 -26.99 45.36 -34.82
C ILE A 64 -27.83 44.43 -33.96
N GLN A 65 -29.08 44.14 -34.35
CA GLN A 65 -29.93 43.21 -33.62
C GLN A 65 -29.33 41.79 -33.58
N LYS A 66 -28.90 41.27 -34.73
CA LYS A 66 -28.27 39.94 -34.82
C LYS A 66 -26.99 39.84 -33.98
N LEU A 67 -26.15 40.88 -34.03
CA LEU A 67 -24.94 40.94 -33.22
C LEU A 67 -25.28 40.98 -31.72
N GLY A 68 -26.33 41.71 -31.34
CA GLY A 68 -26.82 41.75 -29.95
C GLY A 68 -27.30 40.38 -29.46
N GLU A 69 -28.04 39.64 -30.28
CA GLU A 69 -28.49 38.28 -29.97
C GLU A 69 -27.30 37.32 -29.81
N LEU A 70 -26.33 37.37 -30.73
CA LEU A 70 -25.14 36.53 -30.67
C LEU A 70 -24.25 36.86 -29.45
N LEU A 71 -24.12 38.14 -29.09
CA LEU A 71 -23.41 38.56 -27.89
C LEU A 71 -24.06 38.01 -26.62
N ASN A 72 -25.40 38.04 -26.55
CA ASN A 72 -26.13 37.50 -25.40
C ASN A 72 -25.97 35.98 -25.29
N GLN A 73 -25.98 35.26 -26.41
CA GLN A 73 -25.73 33.81 -26.44
C GLN A 73 -24.30 33.47 -25.99
N LEU A 74 -23.29 34.20 -26.48
CA LEU A 74 -21.91 34.00 -26.05
C LEU A 74 -21.74 34.29 -24.56
N LYS A 75 -22.43 35.32 -24.05
CA LYS A 75 -22.40 35.66 -22.63
C LYS A 75 -22.99 34.54 -21.77
N SER A 76 -24.15 33.99 -22.13
CA SER A 76 -24.75 32.89 -21.37
C SER A 76 -23.88 31.64 -21.42
N GLN A 77 -23.33 31.29 -22.58
CA GLN A 77 -22.40 30.16 -22.72
C GLN A 77 -21.14 30.34 -21.87
N SER A 78 -20.59 31.56 -21.82
CA SER A 78 -19.44 31.88 -20.97
C SER A 78 -19.78 31.73 -19.48
N GLU A 79 -20.96 32.17 -19.04
CA GLU A 79 -21.41 32.03 -17.66
C GLU A 79 -21.59 30.56 -17.26
N ASP A 80 -22.18 29.75 -18.13
CA ASP A 80 -22.33 28.30 -17.92
C ASP A 80 -20.98 27.59 -17.81
N GLN A 81 -20.02 27.95 -18.68
CA GLN A 81 -18.67 27.40 -18.62
C GLN A 81 -17.94 27.79 -17.32
N ILE A 82 -18.06 29.05 -16.89
CA ILE A 82 -17.48 29.52 -15.62
C ILE A 82 -18.04 28.72 -14.44
N ASN A 83 -19.36 28.48 -14.42
CA ASN A 83 -19.99 27.70 -13.36
C ASN A 83 -19.49 26.23 -13.38
N LYS A 84 -19.39 25.62 -14.56
CA LYS A 84 -18.86 24.26 -14.71
C LYS A 84 -17.40 24.15 -14.25
N ILE A 85 -16.57 25.14 -14.55
CA ILE A 85 -15.18 25.19 -14.09
C ILE A 85 -15.14 25.26 -12.56
N ARG A 86 -15.92 26.14 -11.94
CA ARG A 86 -15.99 26.25 -10.47
C ARG A 86 -16.42 24.95 -9.80
N ASP A 87 -17.38 24.24 -10.37
CA ASP A 87 -17.83 22.96 -9.84
C ASP A 87 -16.75 21.87 -9.95
N LEU A 88 -16.01 21.84 -11.06
CA LEU A 88 -14.88 20.94 -11.24
C LEU A 88 -13.73 21.26 -10.29
N GLU A 89 -13.41 22.54 -10.08
CA GLU A 89 -12.39 22.99 -9.12
C GLU A 89 -12.74 22.55 -7.69
N ARG A 90 -14.02 22.66 -7.29
CA ARG A 90 -14.49 22.18 -5.98
C ARG A 90 -14.33 20.67 -5.84
N LYS A 91 -14.79 19.90 -6.83
CA LYS A 91 -14.67 18.43 -6.82
C LYS A 91 -13.20 17.99 -6.75
N MET A 92 -12.34 18.62 -7.55
CA MET A 92 -10.90 18.35 -7.53
C MET A 92 -10.28 18.63 -6.17
N LYS A 93 -10.69 19.73 -5.52
CA LYS A 93 -10.21 20.07 -4.18
C LYS A 93 -10.66 19.04 -3.14
N ASP A 94 -11.94 18.68 -3.14
CA ASP A 94 -12.48 17.68 -2.20
C ASP A 94 -11.82 16.31 -2.38
N GLU A 95 -11.57 15.91 -3.63
CA GLU A 95 -10.87 14.66 -3.96
C GLU A 95 -9.39 14.71 -3.54
N SER A 96 -8.71 15.83 -3.77
CA SER A 96 -7.34 16.06 -3.31
C SER A 96 -7.21 15.98 -1.79
N ASP A 97 -8.14 16.61 -1.06
CA ASP A 97 -8.14 16.59 0.41
C ASP A 97 -8.38 15.16 0.93
N ASN A 98 -9.33 14.43 0.33
CA ASN A 98 -9.60 13.02 0.65
C ASN A 98 -8.39 12.13 0.40
N HIS A 99 -7.70 12.30 -0.74
CA HIS A 99 -6.47 11.56 -1.04
C HIS A 99 -5.38 11.82 -0.01
N LYS A 100 -5.19 13.08 0.39
CA LYS A 100 -4.22 13.46 1.42
C LYS A 100 -4.50 12.79 2.76
N TYR A 101 -5.75 12.82 3.23
CA TYR A 101 -6.12 12.13 4.48
C TYR A 101 -5.89 10.62 4.39
N ARG A 102 -6.19 10.01 3.24
CA ARG A 102 -5.97 8.57 3.04
C ARG A 102 -4.49 8.22 3.02
N GLU A 103 -3.65 9.07 2.41
CA GLU A 103 -2.20 8.90 2.39
C GLU A 103 -1.60 8.98 3.80
N GLU A 104 -2.05 9.95 4.61
CA GLU A 104 -1.64 10.09 6.01
C GLU A 104 -2.03 8.87 6.86
N ASP A 105 -3.27 8.35 6.73
CA ASP A 105 -3.73 7.13 7.41
C ASP A 105 -2.91 5.89 7.01
N LEU A 106 -2.65 5.72 5.71
CA LEU A 106 -1.83 4.60 5.21
C LEU A 106 -0.39 4.71 5.70
N THR A 107 0.19 5.90 5.68
CA THR A 107 1.55 6.15 6.19
C THR A 107 1.65 5.82 7.67
N PHE A 108 0.64 6.19 8.47
CA PHE A 108 0.58 5.83 9.88
C PHE A 108 0.50 4.31 10.10
N LYS A 109 -0.34 3.61 9.31
CA LYS A 109 -0.46 2.15 9.37
C LYS A 109 0.84 1.45 9.00
N ILE A 110 1.51 1.89 7.94
CA ILE A 110 2.81 1.36 7.52
C ILE A 110 3.83 1.47 8.67
N ARG A 111 3.98 2.65 9.27
CA ARG A 111 4.90 2.87 10.40
C ARG A 111 4.60 1.96 11.58
N ASN A 112 3.33 1.71 11.88
CA ASN A 112 2.96 0.80 12.97
C ASN A 112 3.27 -0.66 12.63
N LEU A 113 3.05 -1.09 11.38
CA LEU A 113 3.40 -2.43 10.93
C LEU A 113 4.91 -2.64 10.95
N GLU A 114 5.71 -1.66 10.51
CA GLU A 114 7.18 -1.71 10.56
C GLU A 114 7.69 -1.89 12.00
N LYS A 115 7.13 -1.13 12.96
CA LYS A 115 7.43 -1.32 14.39
C LYS A 115 7.10 -2.73 14.86
N ARG A 116 5.94 -3.27 14.46
CA ARG A 116 5.51 -4.61 14.87
C ARG A 116 6.38 -5.71 14.26
N ILE A 117 6.80 -5.55 13.00
CA ILE A 117 7.76 -6.43 12.34
C ILE A 117 9.07 -6.44 13.13
N THR A 118 9.61 -5.26 13.44
CA THR A 118 10.87 -5.13 14.18
C THR A 118 10.79 -5.80 15.57
N GLU A 119 9.67 -5.63 16.27
CA GLU A 119 9.42 -6.30 17.56
C GLU A 119 9.40 -7.83 17.42
N LEU A 120 8.69 -8.35 16.41
CA LEU A 120 8.61 -9.80 16.16
C LEU A 120 9.95 -10.39 15.73
N GLU A 121 10.74 -9.67 14.92
CA GLU A 121 12.09 -10.09 14.54
C GLU A 121 13.02 -10.19 15.75
N ASN A 122 12.93 -9.24 16.69
CA ASN A 122 13.71 -9.28 17.93
C ASN A 122 13.29 -10.47 18.81
N GLN A 123 11.98 -10.70 18.97
CA GLN A 123 11.47 -11.86 19.72
C GLN A 123 11.89 -13.20 19.09
N ALA A 124 11.94 -13.28 17.76
CA ALA A 124 12.43 -14.47 17.07
C ALA A 124 13.92 -14.73 17.38
N ARG A 125 14.76 -13.68 17.28
CA ARG A 125 16.19 -13.78 17.61
C ARG A 125 16.44 -14.21 19.05
N GLU A 126 15.68 -13.65 20.00
CA GLU A 126 15.77 -14.05 21.42
C GLU A 126 15.42 -15.53 21.61
N LYS A 127 14.35 -16.01 20.97
CA LYS A 127 13.97 -17.43 21.03
C LYS A 127 15.03 -18.34 20.40
N ASP A 128 15.61 -17.93 19.28
CA ASP A 128 16.69 -18.69 18.63
C ASP A 128 17.92 -18.79 19.54
N GLN A 129 18.26 -17.72 20.25
CA GLN A 129 19.34 -17.75 21.25
C GLN A 129 19.03 -18.74 22.38
N ILE A 130 17.83 -18.69 22.95
CA ILE A 130 17.40 -19.61 24.01
C ILE A 130 17.43 -21.07 23.52
N ILE A 131 16.98 -21.34 22.30
CA ILE A 131 17.02 -22.68 21.70
C ILE A 131 18.48 -23.17 21.60
N ASN A 132 19.40 -22.32 21.14
CA ASN A 132 20.81 -22.67 21.04
C ASN A 132 21.43 -22.97 22.42
N GLU A 133 21.11 -22.18 23.45
CA GLU A 133 21.57 -22.42 24.81
C GLU A 133 21.05 -23.75 25.37
N LEU A 134 19.76 -24.05 25.15
CA LEU A 134 19.15 -25.31 25.58
C LEU A 134 19.77 -26.52 24.86
N ASN A 135 20.06 -26.40 23.56
CA ASN A 135 20.74 -27.46 22.80
C ASN A 135 22.14 -27.73 23.35
N GLN A 136 22.92 -26.69 23.68
CA GLN A 136 24.23 -26.86 24.31
C GLN A 136 24.13 -27.54 25.68
N GLN A 137 23.15 -27.17 26.50
CA GLN A 137 22.92 -27.83 27.79
C GLN A 137 22.53 -29.31 27.63
N LEU A 138 21.74 -29.63 26.60
CA LEU A 138 21.36 -30.99 26.27
C LEU A 138 22.58 -31.82 25.86
N ASP A 139 23.45 -31.28 25.01
CA ASP A 139 24.68 -31.95 24.58
C ASP A 139 25.61 -32.25 25.77
N VAL A 140 25.81 -31.27 26.66
CA VAL A 140 26.62 -31.44 27.88
C VAL A 140 26.02 -32.52 28.78
N SER A 141 24.69 -32.51 28.96
CA SER A 141 23.99 -33.52 29.75
C SER A 141 24.10 -34.91 29.12
N GLY A 142 23.98 -35.01 27.79
CA GLY A 142 24.15 -36.26 27.04
C GLY A 142 25.56 -36.84 27.18
N ALA A 143 26.59 -36.00 27.09
CA ALA A 143 27.97 -36.42 27.33
C ALA A 143 28.18 -36.96 28.75
N LYS A 144 27.62 -36.25 29.76
CA LYS A 144 27.69 -36.68 31.16
C LYS A 144 26.99 -38.02 31.40
N ILE A 145 25.84 -38.25 30.76
CA ILE A 145 25.15 -39.55 30.83
C ILE A 145 26.03 -40.65 30.24
N SER A 146 26.62 -40.43 29.06
CA SER A 146 27.52 -41.39 28.41
C SER A 146 28.72 -41.77 29.30
N ASP A 147 29.31 -40.78 29.99
CA ASP A 147 30.43 -41.03 30.89
C ASP A 147 30.02 -41.78 32.17
N LEU A 148 28.84 -41.49 32.72
CA LEU A 148 28.27 -42.24 33.83
C LEU A 148 27.97 -43.69 33.43
N GLU A 149 27.40 -43.93 32.26
CA GLU A 149 27.15 -45.28 31.73
C GLU A 149 28.45 -46.08 31.58
N LYS A 150 29.52 -45.48 31.05
CA LYS A 150 30.85 -46.11 30.98
C LYS A 150 31.38 -46.45 32.38
N THR A 151 31.22 -45.54 33.34
CA THR A 151 31.67 -45.74 34.72
C THR A 151 30.91 -46.88 35.40
N ILE A 152 29.59 -46.97 35.18
CA ILE A 152 28.77 -48.08 35.67
C ILE A 152 29.28 -49.39 35.08
N LYS A 153 29.46 -49.46 33.76
CA LYS A 153 29.94 -50.67 33.08
C LYS A 153 31.32 -51.14 33.57
N ASP A 154 32.24 -50.21 33.82
CA ASP A 154 33.56 -50.51 34.42
C ASP A 154 33.42 -51.07 35.84
N LYS A 155 32.57 -50.44 36.67
CA LYS A 155 32.30 -50.92 38.03
C LYS A 155 31.64 -52.29 38.05
N ASP A 156 30.66 -52.54 37.18
CA ASP A 156 30.01 -53.85 37.06
C ASP A 156 31.01 -54.92 36.63
N SER A 157 31.92 -54.60 35.70
CA SER A 157 32.98 -55.52 35.27
C SER A 157 33.96 -55.83 36.42
N LYS A 158 34.34 -54.81 37.22
CA LYS A 158 35.18 -54.99 38.40
C LYS A 158 34.48 -55.80 39.49
N LEU A 159 33.19 -55.55 39.74
CA LEU A 159 32.38 -56.31 40.68
C LEU A 159 32.32 -57.79 40.27
N ALA A 160 32.01 -58.08 39.01
CA ALA A 160 32.00 -59.45 38.50
C ALA A 160 33.36 -60.15 38.64
N SER A 161 34.47 -59.43 38.39
CA SER A 161 35.82 -59.96 38.59
C SER A 161 36.11 -60.26 40.07
N ILE A 162 35.71 -59.38 40.99
CA ILE A 162 35.86 -59.60 42.43
C ILE A 162 35.01 -60.79 42.89
N GLU A 163 33.76 -60.89 42.43
CA GLU A 163 32.87 -62.01 42.72
C GLU A 163 33.49 -63.34 42.27
N SER A 164 34.10 -63.38 41.07
CA SER A 164 34.81 -64.56 40.57
C SER A 164 36.00 -64.94 41.46
N LEU A 165 36.82 -63.95 41.86
CA LEU A 165 37.97 -64.19 42.75
C LEU A 165 37.53 -64.73 44.12
N ILE A 166 36.46 -64.19 44.70
CA ILE A 166 35.93 -64.65 45.98
C ILE A 166 35.37 -66.08 45.85
N MET A 167 34.70 -66.41 44.73
CA MET A 167 34.25 -67.78 44.46
C MET A 167 35.40 -68.79 44.33
N GLU A 168 36.54 -68.36 43.78
CA GLU A 168 37.71 -69.22 43.61
C GLU A 168 38.53 -69.39 44.90
N ASP A 169 38.43 -68.47 45.86
CA ASP A 169 39.10 -68.55 47.16
C ASP A 169 38.56 -69.73 47.99
N VAL A 170 39.47 -70.66 48.31
CA VAL A 170 39.21 -71.87 49.09
C VAL A 170 38.55 -71.56 50.44
N ASN A 171 38.85 -70.42 51.05
CA ASN A 171 38.29 -70.01 52.33
C ASN A 171 36.82 -69.59 52.24
N TYR A 172 36.32 -69.25 51.06
CA TYR A 172 34.93 -68.83 50.83
C TYR A 172 34.10 -69.88 50.07
N LYS A 173 34.72 -70.91 49.47
CA LYS A 173 33.98 -72.00 48.79
C LYS A 173 32.92 -72.69 49.66
N PRO A 174 33.14 -72.99 50.97
CA PRO A 174 32.08 -73.52 51.82
C PRO A 174 30.84 -72.63 51.88
N TYR A 175 31.01 -71.30 51.92
CA TYR A 175 29.91 -70.34 51.88
C TYR A 175 29.11 -70.44 50.58
N PHE A 176 29.76 -70.55 49.41
CA PHE A 176 29.05 -70.68 48.14
C PHE A 176 28.35 -72.03 47.96
N ILE A 177 28.93 -73.12 48.48
CA ILE A 177 28.27 -74.44 48.51
C ILE A 177 26.97 -74.34 49.32
N VAL A 178 27.05 -73.78 50.53
CA VAL A 178 25.88 -73.58 51.38
C VAL A 178 24.88 -72.60 50.77
N LYS A 179 25.34 -71.53 50.10
CA LYS A 179 24.48 -70.58 49.38
C LYS A 179 23.71 -71.23 48.23
N LYS A 180 24.32 -72.20 47.53
CA LYS A 180 23.69 -72.91 46.42
C LYS A 180 22.68 -73.97 46.88
N TYR A 181 22.99 -74.69 47.95
CA TYR A 181 22.19 -75.83 48.43
C TYR A 181 21.33 -75.51 49.67
N GLY A 182 21.39 -74.29 50.18
CA GLY A 182 20.66 -73.79 51.36
C GLY A 182 21.23 -74.27 52.70
N SER A 183 21.56 -75.56 52.80
CA SER A 183 22.27 -76.16 53.93
C SER A 183 23.22 -77.25 53.45
N SER A 184 24.32 -77.48 54.13
CA SER A 184 25.26 -78.55 53.79
C SER A 184 25.95 -79.12 55.02
N ASN A 185 26.23 -80.42 55.02
CA ASN A 185 27.00 -81.06 56.08
C ASN A 185 28.51 -80.85 55.86
N ILE A 186 29.28 -80.69 56.94
CA ILE A 186 30.74 -80.57 56.94
C ILE A 186 31.42 -81.71 56.15
N GLN A 187 30.89 -82.94 56.23
CA GLN A 187 31.41 -84.08 55.46
C GLN A 187 31.19 -83.93 53.94
N ASP A 188 30.07 -83.36 53.52
CA ASP A 188 29.75 -83.17 52.10
C ASP A 188 30.58 -82.02 51.51
N ILE A 189 30.78 -80.94 52.29
CA ILE A 189 31.70 -79.86 51.92
C ILE A 189 33.14 -80.38 51.81
N LYS A 190 33.57 -81.21 52.78
CA LYS A 190 34.89 -81.88 52.75
C LYS A 190 35.10 -82.70 51.48
N LYS A 191 34.13 -83.54 51.11
CA LYS A 191 34.18 -84.34 49.88
C LYS A 191 34.22 -83.46 48.63
N THR A 192 33.40 -82.41 48.62
CA THR A 192 33.28 -81.49 47.47
C THR A 192 34.55 -80.65 47.27
N LEU A 193 35.25 -80.29 48.35
CA LEU A 193 36.47 -79.47 48.29
C LEU A 193 37.77 -80.27 48.28
N GLY A 194 37.72 -81.57 48.56
CA GLY A 194 38.92 -82.42 48.65
C GLY A 194 39.86 -82.05 49.81
N LEU A 195 39.34 -81.40 50.86
CA LEU A 195 40.12 -80.92 52.01
C LEU A 195 40.03 -81.87 53.21
N GLN A 196 40.94 -81.73 54.17
CA GLN A 196 40.82 -82.40 55.46
C GLN A 196 39.71 -81.77 56.31
N GLU A 197 39.01 -82.59 57.09
CA GLU A 197 37.85 -82.16 57.87
C GLU A 197 38.18 -81.07 58.90
N GLY A 198 39.34 -81.16 59.56
CA GLY A 198 39.81 -80.12 60.48
C GLY A 198 40.03 -78.77 59.80
N THR A 199 40.48 -78.79 58.54
CA THR A 199 40.64 -77.58 57.72
C THR A 199 39.29 -76.99 57.34
N VAL A 200 38.33 -77.84 56.94
CA VAL A 200 36.95 -77.40 56.64
C VAL A 200 36.29 -76.80 57.88
N ARG A 201 36.40 -77.45 59.04
CA ARG A 201 35.87 -76.93 60.31
C ARG A 201 36.47 -75.57 60.66
N ARG A 202 37.79 -75.38 60.48
CA ARG A 202 38.45 -74.09 60.73
C ARG A 202 37.92 -72.99 59.80
N ILE A 203 37.83 -73.26 58.50
CA ILE A 203 37.32 -72.31 57.50
C ILE A 203 35.87 -71.94 57.81
N VAL A 204 35.03 -72.92 58.10
CA VAL A 204 33.61 -72.70 58.40
C VAL A 204 33.42 -71.90 59.69
N LEU A 205 34.21 -72.16 60.74
CA LEU A 205 34.21 -71.36 61.97
C LEU A 205 34.65 -69.91 61.71
N GLU A 206 35.60 -69.68 60.81
CA GLU A 206 35.97 -68.32 60.38
C GLU A 206 34.86 -67.63 59.60
N LEU A 207 34.14 -68.35 58.73
CA LEU A 207 32.98 -67.82 58.02
C LEU A 207 31.81 -67.50 58.98
N GLU A 208 31.64 -68.29 60.03
CA GLU A 208 30.66 -68.05 61.09
C GLU A 208 31.02 -66.82 61.94
N LYS A 209 32.30 -66.66 62.30
CA LYS A 209 32.80 -65.43 62.95
C LYS A 209 32.59 -64.19 62.09
N LYS A 210 32.68 -64.33 60.77
CA LYS A 210 32.38 -63.26 59.79
C LYS A 210 30.88 -63.05 59.57
N GLY A 211 30.02 -63.85 60.21
CA GLY A 211 28.56 -63.73 60.13
C GLY A 211 27.97 -64.20 58.79
N LEU A 212 28.70 -65.01 58.00
CA LEU A 212 28.28 -65.45 56.67
C LEU A 212 27.51 -66.77 56.69
N VAL A 213 27.81 -67.63 57.65
CA VAL A 213 27.16 -68.93 57.85
C VAL A 213 26.92 -69.17 59.34
N ARG A 214 25.94 -70.02 59.69
CA ARG A 214 25.71 -70.52 61.04
C ARG A 214 25.99 -72.02 61.08
N VAL A 215 26.68 -72.47 62.13
CA VAL A 215 27.08 -73.87 62.31
C VAL A 215 26.27 -74.49 63.44
N GLU A 216 25.46 -75.49 63.10
CA GLU A 216 24.64 -76.26 64.04
C GLU A 216 25.13 -77.71 64.05
N GLY A 217 26.11 -78.01 64.91
CA GLY A 217 26.78 -79.30 64.94
C GLY A 217 27.62 -79.54 63.67
N ASP A 218 27.21 -80.52 62.86
CA ASP A 218 27.85 -80.82 61.56
C ASP A 218 27.14 -80.19 60.37
N HIS A 219 26.06 -79.43 60.59
CA HIS A 219 25.32 -78.76 59.52
C HIS A 219 25.64 -77.27 59.48
N ILE A 220 25.77 -76.74 58.27
CA ILE A 220 26.07 -75.34 58.01
C ILE A 220 24.93 -74.76 57.17
N ARG A 221 24.44 -73.58 57.54
CA ARG A 221 23.39 -72.83 56.84
C ARG A 221 23.81 -71.38 56.67
N LEU A 222 23.18 -70.65 55.75
CA LEU A 222 23.35 -69.20 55.69
C LEU A 222 22.77 -68.54 56.95
N VAL A 223 23.40 -67.44 57.39
CA VAL A 223 22.85 -66.57 58.44
C VAL A 223 21.68 -65.76 57.89
#